data_AF-A0A0E3MK41-F1
#
_entry.id   AF-A0A0E3MK41-F1
#
_cell.length_a   1.000
_cell.length_b   1.000
_cell.length_c   1.000
_cell.angle_alpha   90.00
_cell.angle_beta   90.00
_cell.angle_gamma   90.00
#
_symmetry.space_group_name_H-M   'P 1'
#
loop_
_entity.id
_entity.type
_entity.pdbx_description
1 polymer ?
#
loop_
_entity_poly.entity_id
_entity_poly.type
_entity_poly.pdbx_seq_one_letter_code
_entity_poly.pdbx_strand_id
1 'polypeptide(L)'
;MGKMDKILVSKNELIEDDLINDYLMEMVKKLDQIVISARKNVEINGIKIPFYLDLEREIRLIFIYEESTLTYLNFHIENIKKIKELRRKDVKIILLINDISQLDLNGVVNLCENKTIPNVSITIGEAKSVSACKELEIHGYQGWILKDFEE
;
A
#
# COMPACT_ATOMS: atom_id res chain seq x y z
N MET A 1 -13.24 18.92 -46.36
CA MET A 1 -12.02 18.27 -45.84
C MET A 1 -11.82 18.74 -44.41
N GLY A 2 -12.36 17.98 -43.45
CA GLY A 2 -12.22 18.28 -42.03
C GLY A 2 -10.86 17.80 -41.54
N LYS A 3 -10.10 18.69 -40.89
CA LYS A 3 -8.96 18.30 -40.06
C LYS A 3 -9.53 17.54 -38.87
N MET A 4 -9.39 16.22 -38.85
CA MET A 4 -9.51 15.45 -37.62
C MET A 4 -8.32 15.88 -36.76
N ASP A 5 -8.59 16.72 -35.76
CA ASP A 5 -7.71 16.87 -34.62
C ASP A 5 -7.49 15.46 -34.05
N LYS A 6 -6.25 14.99 -34.12
CA LYS A 6 -5.82 13.82 -33.37
C LYS A 6 -5.96 14.20 -31.91
N ILE A 7 -7.08 13.83 -31.30
CA ILE A 7 -7.19 13.71 -29.86
C ILE A 7 -6.15 12.63 -29.50
N LEU A 8 -4.95 13.10 -29.14
CA LEU A 8 -3.99 12.33 -28.37
C LEU A 8 -4.71 11.99 -27.07
N VAL A 9 -5.27 10.79 -27.02
CA VAL A 9 -5.68 10.15 -25.76
C VAL A 9 -4.40 10.05 -24.96
N SER A 10 -4.17 11.02 -24.08
CA SER A 10 -3.21 10.92 -23.00
C SER A 10 -3.53 9.61 -22.29
N LYS A 11 -2.58 8.67 -22.29
CA LYS A 11 -2.58 7.57 -21.33
C LYS A 11 -2.78 8.24 -19.96
N ASN A 12 -3.89 7.94 -19.30
CA ASN A 12 -4.09 8.34 -17.92
C ASN A 12 -3.05 7.60 -17.09
N GLU A 13 -1.86 8.17 -16.95
CA GLU A 13 -0.96 7.82 -15.86
C GLU A 13 -1.71 8.16 -14.58
N LEU A 14 -2.13 7.13 -13.84
CA LEU A 14 -2.62 7.31 -12.47
C LEU A 14 -1.48 7.97 -11.68
N ILE A 15 -1.73 9.18 -11.17
CA ILE A 15 -0.76 9.92 -10.36
C ILE A 15 -0.80 9.33 -8.94
N GLU A 16 0.27 9.48 -8.15
CA GLU A 16 0.34 9.02 -6.75
C GLU A 16 -0.89 9.42 -5.92
N ASP A 17 -1.38 10.65 -6.12
CA ASP A 17 -2.56 11.17 -5.44
C ASP A 17 -3.84 10.42 -5.83
N ASP A 18 -3.97 9.94 -7.06
CA ASP A 18 -5.13 9.16 -7.51
C ASP A 18 -5.15 7.78 -6.83
N LEU A 19 -4.00 7.09 -6.76
CA LEU A 19 -3.88 5.80 -6.08
C LEU A 19 -4.21 5.90 -4.59
N ILE A 20 -3.72 6.95 -3.92
CA ILE A 20 -4.02 7.20 -2.51
C ILE A 20 -5.50 7.50 -2.32
N ASN A 21 -6.10 8.33 -3.19
CA ASN A 21 -7.52 8.68 -3.08
C ASN A 21 -8.42 7.46 -3.30
N ASP A 22 -8.13 6.63 -4.30
CA ASP A 22 -8.88 5.40 -4.56
C ASP A 22 -8.79 4.43 -3.38
N TYR A 23 -7.58 4.23 -2.83
CA TYR A 23 -7.37 3.46 -1.61
C TYR A 23 -8.24 3.98 -0.46
N LEU A 24 -8.22 5.29 -0.20
CA LEU A 24 -8.97 5.87 0.90
C LEU A 24 -10.48 5.73 0.69
N MET A 25 -10.98 5.92 -0.53
CA MET A 25 -12.40 5.72 -0.84
C MET A 25 -12.85 4.28 -0.62
N GLU A 26 -12.00 3.31 -0.99
CA GLU A 26 -12.26 1.89 -0.75
C GLU A 26 -12.25 1.58 0.76
N MET A 27 -11.25 2.06 1.48
CA MET A 27 -11.11 1.80 2.91
C MET A 27 -12.20 2.46 3.75
N VAL A 28 -12.63 3.69 3.44
CA VAL A 28 -13.74 4.36 4.15
C VAL A 28 -15.04 3.57 4.04
N LYS A 29 -15.25 2.82 2.95
CA LYS A 29 -16.43 1.94 2.80
C LYS A 29 -16.29 0.61 3.54
N LYS A 30 -15.06 0.11 3.73
CA LYS A 30 -14.78 -1.22 4.30
C LYS A 30 -14.44 -1.20 5.79
N LEU A 31 -13.85 -0.12 6.28
CA LEU A 31 -13.49 0.03 7.68
C LEU A 31 -14.70 0.52 8.47
N ASP A 32 -15.31 -0.38 9.23
CA ASP A 32 -16.21 -0.01 10.32
C ASP A 32 -15.40 0.52 11.52
N GLN A 33 -14.63 1.58 11.28
CA GLN A 33 -13.75 2.21 12.27
C GLN A 33 -13.78 3.73 12.16
N ILE A 34 -13.68 4.39 13.31
CA ILE A 34 -13.60 5.84 13.39
C ILE A 34 -12.22 6.30 12.92
N VAL A 35 -12.20 7.20 11.94
CA VAL A 35 -10.98 7.92 11.53
C VAL A 35 -10.67 9.01 12.56
N ILE A 36 -9.53 8.88 13.24
CA ILE A 36 -9.04 9.88 14.20
C ILE A 36 -8.28 10.99 13.46
N SER A 37 -7.41 10.64 12.52
CA SER A 37 -6.71 11.63 11.69
C SER A 37 -6.19 11.04 10.38
N ALA A 38 -6.09 11.86 9.35
CA ALA A 38 -5.43 11.55 8.08
C ALA A 38 -4.47 12.69 7.72
N ARG A 39 -3.22 12.38 7.36
CA ARG A 39 -2.17 13.38 7.13
C ARG A 39 -1.25 12.96 5.99
N LYS A 40 -0.82 13.93 5.18
CA LYS A 40 0.23 13.74 4.16
C LYS A 40 1.60 14.15 4.72
N ASN A 41 2.66 13.50 4.23
CA ASN A 41 4.06 13.87 4.45
C ASN A 41 4.43 14.03 5.94
N VAL A 42 4.16 13.01 6.74
CA VAL A 42 4.45 13.01 8.19
C VAL A 42 5.80 12.35 8.44
N GLU A 43 6.58 12.89 9.38
CA GLU A 43 7.75 12.19 9.89
C GLU A 43 7.48 11.62 11.29
N ILE A 44 7.64 10.31 11.47
CA ILE A 44 7.49 9.63 12.76
C ILE A 44 8.70 8.74 12.98
N ASN A 45 9.41 8.94 14.10
CA ASN A 45 10.56 8.11 14.48
C ASN A 45 11.63 8.01 13.37
N GLY A 46 11.88 9.12 12.67
CA GLY A 46 12.83 9.21 11.55
C GLY A 46 12.33 8.59 10.25
N ILE A 47 11.04 8.26 10.15
CA ILE A 47 10.41 7.69 8.95
C ILE A 47 9.52 8.74 8.31
N LYS A 48 9.81 9.08 7.06
CA LYS A 48 8.98 9.91 6.21
C LYS A 48 7.87 9.06 5.60
N ILE A 49 6.65 9.35 5.99
CA ILE A 49 5.45 8.61 5.61
C ILE A 49 4.65 9.51 4.65
N PRO A 50 4.56 9.14 3.35
CA PRO A 50 3.82 9.93 2.36
C PRO A 50 2.36 10.14 2.76
N PHE A 51 1.71 9.09 3.27
CA PHE A 51 0.36 9.18 3.78
C PHE A 51 0.16 8.36 5.07
N TYR A 52 -0.40 9.00 6.09
CA TYR A 52 -0.62 8.45 7.42
C TYR A 52 -2.11 8.47 7.76
N LEU A 53 -2.66 7.33 8.17
CA LEU A 53 -4.04 7.21 8.63
C LEU A 53 -4.08 6.63 10.06
N ASP A 54 -4.68 7.38 10.97
CA ASP A 54 -4.90 6.99 12.37
C ASP A 54 -6.37 6.60 12.55
N LEU A 55 -6.61 5.34 12.87
CA LEU A 55 -7.92 4.77 13.15
C LEU A 55 -8.00 4.42 14.64
N GLU A 56 -9.20 4.19 15.15
CA GLU A 56 -9.39 3.85 16.57
C GLU A 56 -8.49 2.68 17.03
N ARG A 57 -8.36 1.62 16.23
CA ARG A 57 -7.66 0.37 16.62
C ARG A 57 -6.32 0.16 15.92
N GLU A 58 -6.09 0.79 14.77
CA GLU A 58 -4.88 0.59 13.97
C GLU A 58 -4.34 1.91 13.38
N ILE A 59 -3.07 1.90 13.00
CA ILE A 59 -2.40 2.94 12.25
C ILE A 59 -1.99 2.36 10.90
N ARG A 60 -2.27 3.08 9.82
CA ARG A 60 -1.84 2.69 8.48
C ARG A 60 -0.79 3.67 7.95
N LEU A 61 0.38 3.14 7.61
CA LEU A 61 1.49 3.84 6.99
C LEU A 61 1.47 3.53 5.49
N ILE A 62 1.02 4.46 4.67
CA ILE A 62 0.72 4.22 3.26
C ILE A 62 1.83 4.80 2.39
N PHE A 63 2.35 3.95 1.51
CA PHE A 63 3.44 4.26 0.59
C PHE A 63 3.07 3.83 -0.82
N ILE A 64 3.54 4.57 -1.81
CA ILE A 64 3.57 4.10 -3.20
C ILE A 64 4.77 3.17 -3.35
N TYR A 65 4.51 1.98 -3.89
CA TYR A 65 5.55 1.01 -4.15
C TYR A 65 6.43 1.46 -5.31
N GLU A 66 7.72 1.59 -5.00
CA GLU A 66 8.84 1.65 -5.91
C GLU A 66 9.97 0.82 -5.30
N GLU A 67 10.96 0.42 -6.09
CA GLU A 67 12.16 -0.27 -5.58
C GLU A 67 12.88 0.60 -4.51
N SER A 68 12.87 1.91 -4.70
CA SER A 68 13.38 2.90 -3.75
C SER A 68 12.63 2.87 -2.41
N THR A 69 11.30 2.82 -2.44
CA THR A 69 10.42 2.68 -1.27
C THR A 69 10.71 1.39 -0.52
N LEU A 70 10.87 0.27 -1.24
CA LEU A 70 11.12 -1.03 -0.60
C LEU A 70 12.47 -1.04 0.13
N THR A 71 13.50 -0.47 -0.50
CA THR A 71 14.84 -0.29 0.10
C THR A 71 14.76 0.58 1.35
N TYR A 72 14.02 1.69 1.26
CA TYR A 72 13.81 2.63 2.36
C TYR A 72 13.11 1.96 3.57
N LEU A 73 12.02 1.24 3.33
CA LEU A 73 11.26 0.56 4.38
C LEU A 73 12.08 -0.54 5.07
N ASN A 74 12.83 -1.33 4.30
CA ASN A 74 13.70 -2.36 4.86
C ASN A 74 14.80 -1.76 5.75
N PHE A 75 15.38 -0.63 5.35
CA PHE A 75 16.35 0.08 6.18
C PHE A 75 15.74 0.60 7.50
N HIS A 76 14.46 1.01 7.49
CA HIS A 76 13.76 1.61 8.63
C HIS A 76 12.86 0.65 9.41
N ILE A 77 12.90 -0.66 9.15
CA ILE A 77 11.94 -1.61 9.73
C ILE A 77 11.90 -1.59 11.27
N GLU A 78 13.05 -1.47 11.93
CA GLU A 78 13.13 -1.37 13.39
C GLU A 78 12.52 -0.07 13.94
N ASN A 79 12.56 1.01 13.16
CA ASN A 79 11.88 2.25 13.53
C ASN A 79 10.37 2.12 13.38
N ILE A 80 9.87 1.34 12.40
CA ILE A 80 8.44 1.08 12.22
C ILE A 80 7.91 0.28 13.40
N LYS A 81 8.63 -0.77 13.82
CA LYS A 81 8.28 -1.57 15.00
C LYS A 81 8.13 -0.72 16.27
N LYS A 82 9.04 0.23 16.49
CA LYS A 82 8.95 1.18 17.62
C LYS A 82 7.70 2.06 17.57
N ILE A 83 7.14 2.37 16.40
CA ILE A 83 5.87 3.13 16.31
C ILE A 83 4.73 2.32 16.94
N LYS A 84 4.68 1.00 16.70
CA LYS A 84 3.69 0.06 17.28
C LYS A 84 3.74 0.09 18.81
N GLU A 85 4.96 0.00 19.37
CA GLU A 85 5.20 0.05 20.81
C GLU A 85 4.76 1.39 21.44
N LEU A 86 5.07 2.51 20.79
CA LEU A 86 4.76 3.85 21.30
C LEU A 86 3.27 4.18 21.24
N ARG A 87 2.57 3.73 20.19
CA ARG A 87 1.17 4.11 19.93
C ARG A 87 0.16 3.16 20.56
N ARG A 88 0.58 1.98 21.02
CA ARG A 88 -0.30 0.91 21.57
C ARG A 88 -1.47 0.57 20.62
N LYS A 89 -1.22 0.64 19.32
CA LYS A 89 -2.15 0.26 18.25
C LYS A 89 -1.44 -0.70 17.31
N ASP A 90 -2.21 -1.51 16.59
CA ASP A 90 -1.64 -2.26 15.48
C ASP A 90 -1.14 -1.29 14.41
N VAL A 91 0.01 -1.57 13.81
CA VAL A 91 0.59 -0.76 12.73
C VAL A 91 0.63 -1.64 11.48
N LYS A 92 0.04 -1.14 10.40
CA LYS A 92 0.08 -1.75 9.08
C LYS A 92 0.79 -0.84 8.10
N ILE A 93 1.74 -1.41 7.37
CA ILE A 93 2.31 -0.80 6.17
C ILE A 93 1.36 -1.13 5.03
N ILE A 94 1.00 -0.14 4.23
CA ILE A 94 0.19 -0.31 3.03
C ILE A 94 1.06 0.07 1.84
N LEU A 95 1.28 -0.87 0.93
CA LEU A 95 1.98 -0.64 -0.33
C LEU A 95 0.96 -0.54 -1.46
N LEU A 96 0.83 0.66 -2.03
CA LEU A 96 0.03 0.88 -3.23
C LEU A 96 0.91 0.67 -4.46
N ILE A 97 0.58 -0.29 -5.30
CA ILE A 97 1.37 -0.65 -6.47
C ILE A 97 0.58 -0.38 -7.75
N ASN A 98 1.18 0.37 -8.66
CA ASN A 98 0.59 0.69 -9.96
C ASN A 98 0.67 -0.51 -10.93
N ASP A 99 1.74 -1.29 -10.85
CA ASP A 99 2.03 -2.45 -11.68
C ASP A 99 2.68 -3.57 -10.85
N ILE A 100 1.91 -4.63 -10.59
CA ILE A 100 2.34 -5.71 -9.71
C ILE A 100 3.50 -6.55 -10.28
N SER A 101 3.77 -6.45 -11.59
CA SER A 101 4.89 -7.17 -12.21
C SER A 101 6.25 -6.67 -11.71
N GLN A 102 6.30 -5.48 -11.12
CA GLN A 102 7.49 -4.86 -10.55
C GLN A 102 7.69 -5.22 -9.06
N LEU A 103 6.79 -6.01 -8.49
CA LEU A 103 6.83 -6.37 -7.07
C LEU A 103 7.99 -7.35 -6.81
N ASP A 104 9.01 -6.89 -6.08
CA ASP A 104 10.04 -7.76 -5.51
C ASP A 104 9.49 -8.42 -4.25
N LEU A 105 8.87 -9.59 -4.46
CA LEU A 105 8.32 -10.39 -3.37
C LEU A 105 9.36 -10.71 -2.29
N ASN A 106 10.62 -10.96 -2.65
CA ASN A 106 11.65 -11.31 -1.67
C ASN A 106 12.02 -10.11 -0.79
N GLY A 107 12.14 -8.92 -1.40
CA GLY A 107 12.35 -7.68 -0.65
C GLY A 107 11.16 -7.34 0.25
N VAL A 108 9.93 -7.69 -0.18
CA VAL A 108 8.70 -7.52 0.61
C VAL A 108 8.63 -8.49 1.79
N VAL A 109 9.06 -9.74 1.65
CA VAL A 109 9.14 -10.73 2.74
C VAL A 109 9.96 -10.18 3.92
N ASN A 110 10.99 -9.39 3.64
CA ASN A 110 11.84 -8.80 4.69
C ASN A 110 11.13 -7.76 5.56
N LEU A 111 10.00 -7.21 5.11
CA LEU A 111 9.15 -6.33 5.90
C LEU A 111 8.28 -7.09 6.91
N CYS A 112 8.12 -8.41 6.74
CA CYS A 112 7.30 -9.24 7.62
C CYS A 112 8.12 -9.85 8.76
N GLU A 113 7.61 -9.78 10.00
CA GLU A 113 8.32 -10.28 11.19
C GLU A 113 8.61 -11.78 11.13
N ASN A 114 7.65 -12.56 10.64
CA ASN A 114 7.79 -14.02 10.56
C ASN A 114 8.47 -14.50 9.26
N LYS A 115 8.86 -13.58 8.37
CA LYS A 115 9.42 -13.86 7.03
C LYS A 115 8.63 -14.92 6.24
N THR A 116 7.34 -15.02 6.55
CA THR A 116 6.39 -15.91 5.89
C THR A 116 5.32 -15.02 5.32
N ILE A 117 5.17 -15.07 4.01
CA ILE A 117 4.00 -14.55 3.33
C ILE A 117 3.10 -15.78 3.10
N PRO A 118 1.76 -15.66 3.21
CA PRO A 118 0.84 -16.65 2.66
C PRO A 118 1.28 -17.07 1.25
N ASN A 119 0.96 -18.28 0.82
CA ASN A 119 1.18 -18.65 -0.59
C ASN A 119 0.30 -17.74 -1.45
N VAL A 120 0.87 -16.66 -1.98
CA VAL A 120 0.12 -15.72 -2.81
C VAL A 120 0.31 -16.12 -4.26
N SER A 121 -0.75 -16.59 -4.92
CA SER A 121 -0.72 -16.81 -6.38
C SER A 121 -1.19 -15.57 -7.12
N ILE A 122 -0.35 -15.04 -8.01
CA ILE A 122 -0.70 -13.86 -8.82
C ILE A 122 -1.57 -14.33 -9.99
N THR A 123 -2.83 -13.88 -10.07
CA THR A 123 -3.75 -14.17 -11.18
C THR A 123 -4.22 -12.87 -11.84
N ILE A 124 -4.42 -12.88 -13.16
CA ILE A 124 -4.90 -11.71 -13.94
C ILE A 124 -6.40 -11.48 -13.69
N GLY A 125 -6.84 -10.27 -13.34
CA GLY A 125 -8.23 -9.89 -13.05
C GLY A 125 -8.37 -8.70 -12.08
N GLU A 126 -9.51 -8.00 -11.99
CA GLU A 126 -9.69 -6.71 -11.28
C GLU A 126 -8.97 -6.50 -9.92
N ALA A 127 -8.59 -5.24 -9.66
CA ALA A 127 -7.86 -4.74 -8.49
C ALA A 127 -8.39 -5.27 -7.14
N LYS A 128 -7.51 -5.85 -6.33
CA LYS A 128 -7.79 -6.29 -4.95
C LYS A 128 -6.60 -6.11 -4.02
N SER A 129 -6.90 -5.85 -2.75
CA SER A 129 -5.96 -5.87 -1.63
C SER A 129 -5.60 -7.29 -1.22
N VAL A 130 -4.35 -7.51 -0.83
CA VAL A 130 -3.92 -8.74 -0.15
C VAL A 130 -3.09 -8.43 1.08
N SER A 131 -3.42 -9.13 2.17
CA SER A 131 -2.64 -9.07 3.40
C SER A 131 -1.42 -9.99 3.25
N ALA A 132 -0.25 -9.41 2.97
CA ALA A 132 0.99 -10.18 2.82
C ALA A 132 1.49 -10.73 4.17
N CYS A 133 1.25 -10.01 5.26
CA CYS A 133 1.39 -10.51 6.63
C CYS A 133 0.54 -9.63 7.56
N LYS A 134 0.62 -9.85 8.88
CA LYS A 134 -0.16 -9.06 9.86
C LYS A 134 0.17 -7.56 9.76
N GLU A 135 1.43 -7.24 9.50
CA GLU A 135 1.96 -5.88 9.45
C GLU A 135 1.93 -5.24 8.05
N LEU A 136 1.53 -5.97 6.99
CA LEU A 136 1.66 -5.50 5.61
C LEU A 136 0.46 -5.85 4.74
N GLU A 137 -0.11 -4.84 4.07
CA GLU A 137 -1.14 -4.96 3.04
C GLU A 137 -0.62 -4.41 1.71
N ILE A 138 -0.91 -5.10 0.61
CA ILE A 138 -0.52 -4.68 -0.75
C ILE A 138 -1.79 -4.45 -1.57
N HIS A 139 -1.90 -3.30 -2.22
CA HIS A 139 -3.04 -2.93 -3.06
C HIS A 139 -2.57 -2.65 -4.49
N GLY A 140 -2.99 -3.48 -5.44
CA GLY A 140 -2.70 -3.30 -6.86
C GLY A 140 -3.85 -2.66 -7.64
N TYR A 141 -3.55 -1.66 -8.48
CA TYR A 141 -4.57 -0.88 -9.22
C TYR A 141 -4.72 -1.23 -10.71
N GLN A 142 -3.82 -2.02 -11.29
CA GLN A 142 -4.08 -2.68 -12.58
C GLN A 142 -4.53 -4.12 -12.35
N GLY A 143 -5.39 -4.63 -13.23
CA GLY A 143 -6.19 -5.84 -13.04
C GLY A 143 -5.40 -7.12 -12.75
N TRP A 144 -4.97 -7.29 -11.50
CA TRP A 144 -4.47 -8.53 -10.93
C TRP A 144 -5.02 -8.78 -9.52
N ILE A 145 -5.33 -10.05 -9.25
CA ILE A 145 -5.68 -10.59 -7.93
C ILE A 145 -4.51 -11.44 -7.45
N LEU A 146 -3.89 -11.03 -6.36
CA LEU A 146 -3.14 -11.91 -5.49
C LEU A 146 -4.17 -12.83 -4.80
N LYS A 147 -4.16 -14.14 -5.06
CA LYS A 147 -5.07 -15.10 -4.43
C LYS A 147 -4.43 -15.62 -3.14
N ASP A 148 -5.11 -15.36 -2.03
CA ASP A 148 -5.00 -16.17 -0.81
C ASP A 148 -5.59 -17.56 -1.12
N PHE A 149 -4.87 -18.62 -0.77
CA PHE A 149 -5.47 -19.95 -0.68
C PHE A 149 -6.06 -20.10 0.72
N GLU A 150 -7.37 -20.36 0.82
CA GLU A 150 -7.98 -20.85 2.04
C GLU A 150 -7.50 -22.28 2.36
N GLU A 151 -7.14 -22.45 3.63
CA GLU A 151 -6.91 -23.66 4.47
C GLU A 151 -6.03 -24.82 3.99
#